data_AF-A0A6M0B1R9-F1
#
_entry.id   AF-A0A6M0B1R9-F1
#
_cell.length_a   1.000
_cell.length_b   1.000
_cell.length_c   1.000
_cell.angle_alpha   90.00
_cell.angle_beta   90.00
_cell.angle_gamma   90.00
#
_symmetry.space_group_name_H-M   'P 1'
#
loop_
_entity.id
_entity.type
_entity.pdbx_description
1 polymer ?
#
loop_
_entity_poly.entity_id
_entity_poly.type
_entity_poly.pdbx_seq_one_letter_code
_entity_poly.pdbx_strand_id
1 'polypeptide(L)'
;AEHLASHGIAVAVPEHVGSNVEYSQAVLQGLANGINPVEFIERPLDIRYVLDELEDLSKSDPNFANKLNLEQVGVIGHSFGGYTALAVAGAEINDLRLRQVCPDQDPTFNLSVLLQCRANRLPPFNYDLQDPRVKAVIAVNPITSTALGPASLVDIQVPVMI
;
A
#
# COMPACT_ATOMS: atom_id res chain seq x y z
N ALA A 1 -13.53 -7.85 -5.75
CA ALA A 1 -13.81 -6.90 -6.83
C ALA A 1 -15.23 -7.04 -7.35
N GLU A 2 -15.60 -8.18 -7.93
CA GLU A 2 -16.94 -8.40 -8.51
C GLU A 2 -18.11 -8.10 -7.57
N HIS A 3 -17.98 -8.49 -6.29
CA HIS A 3 -19.02 -8.19 -5.29
C HIS A 3 -19.25 -6.69 -5.09
N LEU A 4 -18.20 -5.86 -5.10
CA LEU A 4 -18.38 -4.40 -4.98
C LEU A 4 -18.95 -3.82 -6.28
N ALA A 5 -18.47 -4.31 -7.42
CA ALA A 5 -18.95 -3.90 -8.74
C ALA A 5 -20.44 -4.20 -8.95
N SER A 6 -20.92 -5.35 -8.48
CA SER A 6 -22.35 -5.71 -8.55
C SER A 6 -23.26 -4.80 -7.70
N HIS A 7 -22.67 -4.02 -6.78
CA HIS A 7 -23.36 -3.03 -5.95
C HIS A 7 -23.14 -1.59 -6.40
N GLY A 8 -22.66 -1.38 -7.64
CA GLY A 8 -22.52 -0.05 -8.24
C GLY A 8 -21.24 0.70 -7.89
N ILE A 9 -20.24 0.02 -7.31
CA ILE A 9 -18.94 0.62 -7.00
C ILE A 9 -17.97 0.31 -8.15
N ALA A 10 -17.37 1.33 -8.74
CA ALA A 10 -16.27 1.13 -9.68
C ALA A 10 -15.04 0.57 -8.94
N VAL A 11 -14.44 -0.51 -9.46
CA VAL A 11 -13.29 -1.17 -8.82
C VAL A 11 -12.12 -1.21 -9.78
N ALA A 12 -11.01 -0.60 -9.39
CA ALA A 12 -9.71 -0.80 -10.02
C ALA A 12 -8.88 -1.78 -9.17
N VAL A 13 -8.20 -2.73 -9.83
CA VAL A 13 -7.30 -3.69 -9.19
C VAL A 13 -5.93 -3.53 -9.84
N PRO A 14 -5.10 -2.58 -9.36
CA PRO A 14 -3.80 -2.35 -9.96
C PRO A 14 -2.84 -3.50 -9.66
N GLU A 15 -1.99 -3.80 -10.64
CA GLU A 15 -0.84 -4.65 -10.44
C GLU A 15 0.36 -3.79 -10.07
N HIS A 16 1.09 -4.19 -9.02
CA HIS A 16 2.31 -3.49 -8.60
C HIS A 16 3.53 -4.19 -9.17
N VAL A 17 4.28 -3.52 -10.03
CA VAL A 17 5.54 -4.04 -10.58
C VAL A 17 6.53 -4.25 -9.43
N GLY A 18 7.18 -5.42 -9.36
CA GLY A 18 8.05 -5.79 -8.24
C GLY A 18 7.39 -6.61 -7.12
N SER A 19 6.05 -6.72 -7.12
CA SER A 19 5.29 -7.69 -6.30
C SER A 19 4.17 -8.36 -7.10
N ASN A 20 4.26 -8.35 -8.43
CA ASN A 20 3.28 -8.99 -9.30
C ASN A 20 3.42 -10.52 -9.29
N VAL A 21 2.52 -11.21 -9.98
CA VAL A 21 2.51 -12.68 -10.03
C VAL A 21 3.83 -13.21 -10.59
N GLU A 22 4.34 -12.59 -11.65
CA GLU A 22 5.62 -12.96 -12.26
C GLU A 22 6.79 -12.83 -11.28
N TYR A 23 6.90 -11.68 -10.59
CA TYR A 23 7.94 -11.48 -9.58
C TYR A 23 7.81 -12.47 -8.42
N SER A 24 6.59 -12.68 -7.92
CA SER A 24 6.34 -13.65 -6.85
C SER A 24 6.77 -15.07 -7.23
N GLN A 25 6.55 -15.48 -8.48
CA GLN A 25 7.04 -16.75 -9.00
C GLN A 25 8.57 -16.78 -9.09
N ALA A 26 9.21 -15.69 -9.54
CA ALA A 26 10.67 -15.59 -9.56
C ALA A 26 11.27 -15.72 -8.15
N VAL A 27 10.64 -15.13 -7.12
CA VAL A 27 11.06 -15.28 -5.71
C VAL A 27 10.95 -16.73 -5.26
N LEU A 28 9.83 -17.41 -5.55
CA LEU A 28 9.63 -18.82 -5.20
C LEU A 28 10.64 -19.76 -5.88
N GLN A 29 11.13 -19.37 -7.07
CA GLN A 29 12.16 -20.10 -7.81
C GLN A 29 13.60 -19.72 -7.39
N GLY A 30 13.76 -18.78 -6.45
CA GLY A 30 15.07 -18.27 -6.02
C GLY A 30 15.77 -17.38 -7.06
N LEU A 31 15.03 -16.87 -8.05
CA LEU A 31 15.51 -16.01 -9.12
C LEU A 31 15.40 -14.52 -8.78
N ALA A 32 14.65 -14.17 -7.72
CA ALA A 32 14.51 -12.82 -7.20
C ALA A 32 14.58 -12.81 -5.67
N ASN A 33 14.88 -11.63 -5.11
CA ASN A 33 14.81 -11.42 -3.67
C ASN A 33 13.36 -11.16 -3.25
N GLY A 34 13.00 -11.39 -1.98
CA GLY A 34 11.68 -10.98 -1.45
C GLY A 34 11.46 -9.47 -1.53
N ILE A 35 10.43 -8.94 -0.84
CA ILE A 35 9.99 -7.53 -0.93
C ILE A 35 11.16 -6.55 -1.12
N ASN A 36 11.12 -5.82 -2.23
CA ASN A 36 12.07 -4.75 -2.51
C ASN A 36 11.72 -3.55 -1.60
N PRO A 37 12.68 -2.99 -0.84
CA PRO A 37 12.41 -1.88 0.06
C PRO A 37 11.65 -0.71 -0.58
N VAL A 38 11.90 -0.41 -1.86
CA VAL A 38 11.24 0.69 -2.57
C VAL A 38 9.73 0.52 -2.69
N GLU A 39 9.21 -0.71 -2.62
CA GLU A 39 7.78 -1.00 -2.73
C GLU A 39 6.95 -0.44 -1.56
N PHE A 40 7.59 -0.15 -0.43
CA PHE A 40 6.93 0.55 0.67
C PHE A 40 6.53 1.99 0.27
N ILE A 41 7.18 2.55 -0.75
CA ILE A 41 6.93 3.88 -1.30
C ILE A 41 6.15 3.78 -2.61
N GLU A 42 6.60 2.92 -3.53
CA GLU A 42 6.01 2.82 -4.87
C GLU A 42 4.57 2.34 -4.81
N ARG A 43 4.21 1.40 -3.93
CA ARG A 43 2.84 0.88 -3.92
C ARG A 43 1.78 1.91 -3.55
N PRO A 44 1.95 2.76 -2.51
CA PRO A 44 1.06 3.90 -2.29
C PRO A 44 1.04 4.88 -3.46
N LEU A 45 2.20 5.14 -4.10
CA LEU A 45 2.28 6.00 -5.27
C LEU A 45 1.59 5.41 -6.51
N ASP A 46 1.59 4.09 -6.68
CA ASP A 46 0.83 3.41 -7.73
C ASP A 46 -0.67 3.62 -7.56
N ILE A 47 -1.17 3.63 -6.31
CA ILE A 47 -2.58 3.97 -6.04
C ILE A 47 -2.87 5.41 -6.47
N ARG A 48 -2.03 6.37 -6.08
CA ARG A 48 -2.16 7.78 -6.51
C ARG A 48 -2.13 7.90 -8.03
N TYR A 49 -1.18 7.24 -8.67
CA TYR A 49 -1.04 7.22 -10.13
C TYR A 49 -2.30 6.69 -10.83
N VAL A 50 -2.85 5.56 -10.37
CA VAL A 50 -4.09 5.01 -10.92
C VAL A 50 -5.27 5.98 -10.76
N LEU A 51 -5.36 6.67 -9.63
CA LEU A 51 -6.41 7.67 -9.41
C LEU A 51 -6.24 8.89 -10.32
N ASP A 52 -5.01 9.35 -10.56
CA ASP A 52 -4.70 10.44 -11.49
C ASP A 52 -5.09 10.06 -12.93
N GLU A 53 -4.71 8.86 -13.39
CA GLU A 53 -5.08 8.35 -14.71
C GLU A 53 -6.60 8.20 -14.88
N LEU A 54 -7.30 7.71 -13.84
CA LEU A 54 -8.76 7.63 -13.87
C LEU A 54 -9.42 9.01 -13.93
N GLU A 55 -8.81 10.01 -13.30
CA GLU A 55 -9.29 11.39 -13.36
C GLU A 55 -9.14 11.98 -14.76
N ASP A 56 -7.99 11.75 -15.38
CA ASP A 56 -7.72 12.20 -16.75
C ASP A 56 -8.58 11.47 -17.79
N LEU A 57 -8.81 10.17 -17.61
CA LEU A 57 -9.78 9.41 -18.41
C LEU A 57 -11.20 9.94 -18.23
N SER A 58 -11.62 10.30 -17.02
CA SER A 58 -12.94 10.89 -16.78
C SER A 58 -13.14 12.23 -17.50
N LYS A 59 -12.06 12.94 -17.83
CA LYS A 59 -12.10 14.21 -18.59
C LYS A 59 -12.00 13.99 -20.10
N SER A 60 -11.29 12.96 -20.55
CA SER A 60 -10.87 12.78 -21.94
C SER A 60 -11.60 11.67 -22.70
N ASP A 61 -12.13 10.66 -22.03
CA ASP A 61 -12.82 9.53 -22.64
C ASP A 61 -14.33 9.55 -22.32
N PRO A 62 -15.22 9.66 -23.33
CA PRO A 62 -16.67 9.59 -23.14
C PRO A 62 -17.16 8.31 -22.45
N ASN A 63 -16.39 7.22 -22.50
CA ASN A 63 -16.70 5.98 -21.80
C ASN A 63 -16.54 6.10 -20.28
N PHE A 64 -15.78 7.07 -19.78
CA PHE A 64 -15.51 7.29 -18.35
C PHE A 64 -16.18 8.57 -17.82
N ALA A 65 -16.51 9.51 -18.70
CA ALA A 65 -17.15 10.78 -18.36
C ALA A 65 -18.40 10.58 -17.46
N ASN A 66 -18.39 11.25 -16.30
CA ASN A 66 -19.45 11.22 -15.28
C ASN A 66 -19.76 9.82 -14.70
N LYS A 67 -18.85 8.85 -14.82
CA LYS A 67 -19.04 7.49 -14.27
C LYS A 67 -18.30 7.23 -12.97
N LEU A 68 -17.29 8.05 -12.64
CA LEU A 68 -16.44 7.87 -11.47
C LEU A 68 -16.60 9.05 -10.51
N ASN A 69 -16.72 8.74 -9.22
CA ASN A 69 -16.62 9.74 -8.15
C ASN A 69 -15.26 9.58 -7.47
N LEU A 70 -14.25 10.30 -7.98
CA LEU A 70 -12.88 10.22 -7.48
C LEU A 70 -12.64 11.06 -6.22
N GLU A 71 -13.65 11.77 -5.72
CA GLU A 71 -13.60 12.49 -4.43
C GLU A 71 -13.98 11.60 -3.24
N GLN A 72 -14.42 10.36 -3.51
CA GLN A 72 -14.91 9.39 -2.52
C GLN A 72 -14.30 8.01 -2.78
N VAL A 73 -12.97 7.89 -2.62
CA VAL A 73 -12.24 6.65 -2.89
C VAL A 73 -12.11 5.81 -1.62
N GLY A 74 -12.41 4.52 -1.72
CA GLY A 74 -12.07 3.52 -0.70
C GLY A 74 -10.91 2.65 -1.16
N VAL A 75 -9.97 2.32 -0.27
CA VAL A 75 -8.84 1.41 -0.57
C VAL A 75 -8.92 0.17 0.30
N ILE A 76 -8.90 -1.00 -0.35
CA ILE A 76 -8.92 -2.30 0.33
C ILE A 76 -7.64 -3.02 -0.02
N GLY A 77 -6.94 -3.53 0.99
CA GLY A 77 -5.70 -4.25 0.78
C GLY A 77 -5.50 -5.41 1.74
N HIS A 78 -4.90 -6.49 1.24
CA HIS A 78 -4.54 -7.66 2.03
C HIS A 78 -3.03 -7.76 2.21
N SER A 79 -2.56 -8.15 3.40
CA SER A 79 -1.13 -8.35 3.69
C SER A 79 -0.33 -7.07 3.42
N PHE A 80 0.61 -7.10 2.45
CA PHE A 80 1.35 -5.91 2.06
C PHE A 80 0.45 -4.85 1.39
N GLY A 81 -0.63 -5.25 0.73
CA GLY A 81 -1.67 -4.31 0.30
C GLY A 81 -2.39 -3.64 1.46
N GLY A 82 -2.51 -4.31 2.62
CA GLY A 82 -3.08 -3.71 3.82
C GLY A 82 -2.18 -2.60 4.39
N TYR A 83 -0.86 -2.77 4.33
CA TYR A 83 0.09 -1.67 4.55
C TYR A 83 -0.13 -0.54 3.54
N THR A 84 -0.23 -0.87 2.23
CA THR A 84 -0.45 0.13 1.18
C THR A 84 -1.70 0.96 1.41
N ALA A 85 -2.80 0.31 1.80
CA ALA A 85 -4.07 0.96 2.13
C ALA A 85 -3.90 1.94 3.30
N LEU A 86 -3.18 1.55 4.36
CA LEU A 86 -2.97 2.43 5.51
C LEU A 86 -1.98 3.57 5.21
N ALA A 87 -0.94 3.31 4.42
CA ALA A 87 0.03 4.32 4.01
C ALA A 87 -0.62 5.42 3.14
N VAL A 88 -1.43 5.03 2.14
CA VAL A 88 -2.15 6.01 1.30
C VAL A 88 -3.23 6.78 2.07
N ALA A 89 -3.70 6.25 3.21
CA ALA A 89 -4.59 6.95 4.12
C ALA A 89 -3.88 7.95 5.06
N GLY A 90 -2.54 7.96 5.08
CA GLY A 90 -1.73 8.90 5.85
C GLY A 90 -0.87 8.28 6.94
N ALA A 91 -0.77 6.96 7.06
CA ALA A 91 0.18 6.35 8.00
C ALA A 91 1.62 6.45 7.46
N GLU A 92 2.49 7.13 8.21
CA GLU A 92 3.88 7.32 7.82
C GLU A 92 4.78 6.11 8.15
N ILE A 93 5.81 5.88 7.33
CA ILE A 93 6.84 4.88 7.63
C ILE A 93 7.60 5.29 8.90
N ASN A 94 7.70 4.37 9.85
CA ASN A 94 8.29 4.65 11.15
C ASN A 94 9.76 4.22 11.20
N ASP A 95 10.64 5.09 10.72
CA ASP A 95 12.08 4.86 10.69
C ASP A 95 12.68 4.56 12.07
N LEU A 96 12.20 5.25 13.12
CA LEU A 96 12.68 5.02 14.48
C LEU A 96 12.34 3.62 14.95
N ARG A 97 11.11 3.15 14.69
CA ARG A 97 10.67 1.80 15.03
C ARG A 97 11.39 0.74 14.21
N LEU A 98 11.58 0.96 12.91
CA LEU A 98 12.35 0.07 12.04
C LEU A 98 13.76 -0.16 12.60
N ARG A 99 14.47 0.91 12.98
CA ARG A 99 15.81 0.80 13.58
C ARG A 99 15.83 0.08 14.93
N GLN A 100 14.76 0.20 15.73
CA GLN A 100 14.65 -0.47 17.02
C GLN A 100 14.36 -1.97 16.90
N VAL A 101 13.51 -2.36 15.94
CA VAL A 101 12.99 -3.73 15.81
C VAL A 101 13.82 -4.57 14.84
N CYS A 102 14.56 -3.95 13.91
CA CYS A 102 15.30 -4.62 12.85
C CYS A 102 16.83 -4.49 13.01
N PRO A 103 17.44 -4.99 14.10
CA PRO A 103 18.89 -4.97 14.24
C PRO A 103 19.56 -5.93 13.26
N ASP A 104 20.76 -5.58 12.81
CA ASP A 104 21.52 -6.32 11.78
C ASP A 104 21.99 -7.72 12.22
N GLN A 105 21.97 -8.02 13.52
CA GLN A 105 22.66 -9.19 14.10
C GLN A 105 21.76 -10.32 14.61
N ASP A 106 20.44 -10.13 14.70
CA ASP A 106 19.51 -11.16 15.19
C ASP A 106 18.40 -11.45 14.16
N PRO A 107 18.50 -12.54 13.38
CA PRO A 107 17.46 -12.91 12.44
C PRO A 107 16.20 -13.35 13.19
N THR A 108 15.10 -12.64 12.96
CA THR A 108 13.78 -13.01 13.46
C THR A 108 13.18 -14.16 12.66
N PHE A 109 12.58 -15.14 13.35
CA PHE A 109 11.75 -16.19 12.72
C PHE A 109 10.32 -15.71 12.42
N ASN A 110 9.96 -14.50 12.84
CA ASN A 110 8.68 -13.91 12.47
C ASN A 110 8.76 -13.37 11.04
N LEU A 111 8.18 -14.12 10.10
CA LEU A 111 8.18 -13.76 8.68
C LEU A 111 7.58 -12.37 8.42
N SER A 112 6.55 -11.97 9.15
CA SER A 112 5.95 -10.63 9.00
C SER A 112 6.93 -9.53 9.38
N VAL A 113 7.68 -9.70 10.47
CA VAL A 113 8.71 -8.74 10.89
C VAL A 113 9.88 -8.75 9.91
N LEU A 114 10.33 -9.93 9.48
CA LEU A 114 11.41 -10.08 8.49
C LEU A 114 11.11 -9.32 7.19
N LEU A 115 9.86 -9.41 6.70
CA LEU A 115 9.40 -8.69 5.51
C LEU A 115 9.36 -7.18 5.74
N GLN A 116 8.83 -6.73 6.88
CA GLN A 116 8.75 -5.30 7.20
C GLN A 116 10.14 -4.66 7.42
N CYS A 117 11.10 -5.41 7.96
CA CYS A 117 12.48 -4.96 8.11
C CYS A 117 13.21 -4.66 6.79
N ARG A 118 12.64 -5.06 5.64
CA ARG A 118 13.14 -4.61 4.34
C ARG A 118 13.07 -3.09 4.21
N ALA A 119 12.05 -2.44 4.77
CA ALA A 119 11.90 -0.99 4.77
C ALA A 119 13.06 -0.25 5.47
N ASN A 120 13.80 -0.88 6.38
CA ASN A 120 14.98 -0.28 7.03
C ASN A 120 16.14 0.02 6.06
N ARG A 121 16.07 -0.48 4.81
CA ARG A 121 17.03 -0.17 3.74
C ARG A 121 16.65 1.05 2.90
N LEU A 122 15.52 1.69 3.19
CA LEU A 122 15.12 2.92 2.52
C LEU A 122 16.03 4.08 2.94
N PRO A 123 16.32 5.03 2.03
CA PRO A 123 17.00 6.25 2.40
C PRO A 123 16.13 7.06 3.40
N PRO A 124 16.72 7.76 4.37
CA PRO A 124 15.94 8.56 5.31
C PRO A 124 15.28 9.72 4.57
N PHE A 125 13.94 9.73 4.55
CA PHE A 125 13.15 10.77 3.89
C PHE A 125 11.75 10.83 4.50
N ASN A 126 11.11 12.00 4.46
CA ASN A 126 9.70 12.10 4.79
C ASN A 126 8.87 11.86 3.52
N TYR A 127 8.34 10.64 3.38
CA TYR A 127 7.59 10.24 2.20
C TYR A 127 6.13 10.71 2.30
N ASP A 128 5.73 11.64 1.43
CA ASP A 128 4.32 12.01 1.29
C ASP A 128 3.56 10.98 0.46
N LEU A 129 3.05 9.96 1.15
CA LEU A 129 2.33 8.82 0.58
C LEU A 129 0.81 8.98 0.62
N GLN A 130 0.29 9.98 1.33
CA GLN A 130 -1.15 10.17 1.52
C GLN A 130 -1.84 10.63 0.24
N ASP A 131 -3.02 10.10 -0.08
CA ASP A 131 -3.85 10.66 -1.13
C ASP A 131 -5.14 11.26 -0.54
N PRO A 132 -5.40 12.57 -0.72
CA PRO A 132 -6.56 13.23 -0.12
C PRO A 132 -7.91 12.72 -0.66
N ARG A 133 -7.93 12.02 -1.81
CA ARG A 133 -9.14 11.41 -2.37
C ARG A 133 -9.59 10.17 -1.60
N VAL A 134 -8.68 9.53 -0.85
CA VAL A 134 -8.98 8.35 -0.04
C VAL A 134 -9.76 8.76 1.20
N LYS A 135 -10.98 8.22 1.35
CA LYS A 135 -11.93 8.57 2.42
C LYS A 135 -12.24 7.43 3.39
N ALA A 136 -11.84 6.21 3.08
CA ALA A 136 -11.94 5.06 3.98
C ALA A 136 -11.00 3.94 3.53
N VAL A 137 -10.49 3.15 4.48
CA VAL A 137 -9.62 2.01 4.16
C VAL A 137 -9.97 0.74 4.93
N ILE A 138 -9.79 -0.40 4.26
CA ILE A 138 -9.92 -1.73 4.86
C ILE A 138 -8.60 -2.47 4.67
N ALA A 139 -7.94 -2.77 5.78
CA ALA A 139 -6.64 -3.43 5.81
C ALA A 139 -6.78 -4.84 6.36
N VAL A 140 -6.81 -5.84 5.49
CA VAL A 140 -6.99 -7.25 5.87
C VAL A 140 -5.64 -7.90 6.15
N ASN A 141 -5.41 -8.37 7.37
CA ASN A 141 -4.15 -8.99 7.81
C ASN A 141 -2.89 -8.15 7.44
N PRO A 142 -2.83 -6.84 7.76
CA PRO A 142 -1.80 -5.97 7.23
C PRO A 142 -0.42 -6.20 7.88
N ILE A 143 0.66 -5.99 7.12
CA ILE A 143 2.03 -6.04 7.66
C ILE A 143 2.50 -4.67 8.14
N THR A 144 2.05 -4.26 9.32
CA THR A 144 2.24 -2.87 9.81
C THR A 144 2.89 -2.77 11.18
N SER A 145 3.06 -3.90 11.88
CA SER A 145 3.54 -3.95 13.25
C SER A 145 4.92 -3.32 13.45
N THR A 146 5.75 -3.23 12.42
CA THR A 146 7.14 -2.76 12.44
C THR A 146 7.35 -1.58 11.49
N ALA A 147 6.82 -1.65 10.27
CA ALA A 147 6.97 -0.61 9.25
C ALA A 147 6.22 0.70 9.59
N LEU A 148 5.10 0.60 10.32
CA LEU A 148 4.30 1.74 10.78
C LEU A 148 4.29 1.78 12.33
N GLY A 149 3.76 0.74 12.95
CA GLY A 149 3.51 0.70 14.39
C GLY A 149 2.39 1.64 14.86
N PRO A 150 2.03 1.61 16.15
CA PRO A 150 0.92 2.40 16.68
C PRO A 150 1.08 3.91 16.50
N ALA A 151 2.33 4.41 16.55
CA ALA A 151 2.62 5.83 16.45
C ALA A 151 2.31 6.42 15.07
N SER A 152 2.39 5.64 13.99
CA SER A 152 2.01 6.11 12.65
C SER A 152 0.54 5.87 12.33
N LEU A 153 -0.10 4.90 12.98
CA LEU A 153 -1.51 4.59 12.74
C LEU A 153 -2.45 5.66 13.29
N VAL A 154 -2.01 6.44 14.29
CA VAL A 154 -2.79 7.55 14.86
C VAL A 154 -2.89 8.75 13.94
N ASP A 155 -2.04 8.84 12.91
CA ASP A 155 -2.05 9.94 11.93
C ASP A 155 -3.16 9.79 10.88
N ILE A 156 -3.76 8.59 10.78
CA ILE A 156 -4.86 8.32 9.85
C ILE A 156 -6.13 9.01 10.34
N GLN A 157 -6.66 9.92 9.53
CA GLN A 157 -7.84 10.74 9.86
C GLN A 157 -9.16 10.20 9.27
N VAL A 158 -9.08 9.17 8.42
CA VAL A 158 -10.24 8.54 7.78
C VAL A 158 -10.67 7.27 8.51
N PRO A 159 -11.92 6.80 8.37
CA PRO A 159 -12.34 5.52 8.92
C PRO A 159 -11.45 4.36 8.46
N VAL A 160 -11.02 3.54 9.41
CA VAL A 160 -10.19 2.35 9.19
C VAL A 160 -10.91 1.11 9.72
N MET A 161 -10.92 0.04 8.92
CA MET A 161 -11.24 -1.31 9.36
C MET A 161 -10.00 -2.20 9.22
N ILE A 162 -9.66 -2.95 10.28
CA ILE A 162 -8.55 -3.92 10.30
C ILE A 162 -9.09 -5.29 10.70
#